data_AF-A0AAW6KM39-F1
#
_entry.id   AF-A0AAW6KM39-F1
#
_cell.length_a   1.000
_cell.length_b   1.000
_cell.length_c   1.000
_cell.angle_alpha   90.00
_cell.angle_beta   90.00
_cell.angle_gamma   90.00
#
_symmetry.space_group_name_H-M   'P 1'
#
loop_
_entity.id
_entity.type
_entity.pdbx_description
1 polymer ?
#
loop_
_entity_poly.entity_id
_entity_poly.type
_entity_poly.pdbx_seq_one_letter_code
_entity_poly.pdbx_strand_id
1 'polypeptide(L)'
;MAKLEGVKTLDMVNGEITKVAYGGAEYVKTESPVQEGDLFLLTEGHSVVGGDTGAFYLTVKDLDGDIVIPTKYVGLATTVQKKGDGIAFRKVSASQPTLEDRVSTNEKDIESLKSDVAELKGEAETEYVRIDKSEAKAGDFVKFDEAPYEYLTAGKFYGIYRVDDCGDPRIQDDEGDDFDTYGFDFEVYRKVSAADPQPERLKVGDYAKVVGKAITAETGDIVKIIQDTGDQVPFMVETMDGKDTEWRTERSLVRATDEEVAEAKDAAARAKFKKGAKVRLKSGGGVYPLFGFENGKVYSVVDNDFLWGITEKKIQIENDRGRGCATPDQLEPLTEEEAAEIEKWAAIGRKVGEYKVGDIVQYLYDREICEVVDITDEGGVKVSTQSCGTCTENQASIELVTPVEARFDRKDDE
;
A
#
# COMPACT_ATOMS: atom_id res chain seq x y z
N MET A 1 15.80 28.95 -25.61
CA MET A 1 14.98 28.30 -24.57
C MET A 1 13.71 29.11 -24.43
N ALA A 2 12.59 28.48 -24.08
CA ALA A 2 11.28 29.09 -24.19
C ALA A 2 10.95 29.99 -22.99
N LYS A 3 9.99 30.89 -23.20
CA LYS A 3 9.20 31.55 -22.16
C LYS A 3 8.90 30.60 -21.01
N LEU A 4 8.99 31.09 -19.77
CA LEU A 4 8.66 30.30 -18.59
C LEU A 4 7.14 30.22 -18.43
N GLU A 5 6.64 28.99 -18.39
CA GLU A 5 5.25 28.70 -18.02
C GLU A 5 5.17 28.36 -16.52
N GLY A 6 4.11 28.79 -15.84
CA GLY A 6 3.89 28.48 -14.41
C GLY A 6 4.55 29.45 -13.41
N VAL A 7 4.96 30.65 -13.82
CA VAL A 7 5.32 31.72 -12.88
C VAL A 7 4.06 32.25 -12.20
N LYS A 8 3.98 32.18 -10.88
CA LYS A 8 2.83 32.62 -10.09
C LYS A 8 3.12 33.96 -9.42
N THR A 9 2.31 34.97 -9.68
CA THR A 9 2.37 36.23 -8.93
C THR A 9 1.96 36.01 -7.47
N LEU A 10 2.81 36.43 -6.53
CA LEU A 10 2.55 36.35 -5.10
C LEU A 10 2.11 37.68 -4.50
N ASP A 11 2.67 38.79 -5.01
CA ASP A 11 2.40 40.13 -4.48
C ASP A 11 2.40 41.18 -5.60
N MET A 12 1.52 42.18 -5.44
CA MET A 12 1.35 43.31 -6.34
C MET A 12 1.04 44.58 -5.56
N VAL A 13 1.76 45.66 -5.86
CA VAL A 13 1.56 46.99 -5.25
C VAL A 13 1.33 48.00 -6.37
N ASN A 14 0.23 48.75 -6.29
CA ASN A 14 -0.16 49.77 -7.28
C ASN A 14 -0.21 49.27 -8.74
N GLY A 15 -0.55 47.99 -8.95
CA GLY A 15 -0.61 47.38 -10.28
C GLY A 15 0.73 46.85 -10.80
N GLU A 16 1.82 47.03 -10.06
CA GLU A 16 3.12 46.45 -10.37
C GLU A 16 3.36 45.16 -9.58
N ILE A 17 3.93 44.15 -10.24
CA ILE A 17 4.29 42.88 -9.60
C ILE A 17 5.55 43.09 -8.76
N THR A 18 5.47 42.84 -7.45
CA THR A 18 6.57 42.99 -6.49
C THR A 18 7.20 41.64 -6.13
N LYS A 19 6.44 40.54 -6.21
CA LYS A 19 6.91 39.20 -5.83
C LYS A 19 6.29 38.10 -6.71
N VAL A 20 7.10 37.12 -7.10
CA VAL A 20 6.67 35.96 -7.90
C VAL A 20 7.25 34.66 -7.36
N ALA A 21 6.57 33.54 -7.59
CA ALA A 21 7.04 32.18 -7.33
C ALA A 21 7.27 31.44 -8.65
N TYR A 22 8.39 30.72 -8.72
CA TYR A 22 8.70 29.83 -9.85
C TYR A 22 9.56 28.66 -9.37
N GLY A 23 9.18 27.43 -9.76
CA GLY A 23 9.93 26.22 -9.39
C GLY A 23 10.08 25.99 -7.88
N GLY A 24 9.10 26.40 -7.08
CA GLY A 24 9.12 26.27 -5.61
C GLY A 24 9.97 27.33 -4.88
N ALA A 25 10.55 28.30 -5.59
CA ALA A 25 11.30 29.41 -4.99
C ALA A 25 10.57 30.74 -5.18
N GLU A 26 10.77 31.66 -4.24
CA GLU A 26 10.26 33.03 -4.31
C GLU A 26 11.30 33.99 -4.89
N TYR A 27 10.82 34.98 -5.63
CA TYR A 27 11.63 36.02 -6.26
C TYR A 27 11.00 37.39 -5.98
N VAL A 28 11.82 38.40 -5.67
CA VAL A 28 11.38 39.77 -5.35
C VAL A 28 11.92 40.74 -6.39
N LYS A 29 11.09 41.72 -6.78
CA LYS A 29 11.45 42.79 -7.71
C LYS A 29 12.75 43.46 -7.26
N THR A 30 13.70 43.63 -8.18
CA THR A 30 14.98 44.30 -7.90
C THR A 30 15.28 45.37 -8.93
N GLU A 31 15.73 46.52 -8.44
CA GLU A 31 16.30 47.61 -9.26
C GLU A 31 17.81 47.46 -9.45
N SER A 32 18.42 46.45 -8.82
CA SER A 32 19.83 46.13 -9.02
C SER A 32 20.07 45.57 -10.42
N PRO A 33 21.31 45.68 -10.95
CA PRO A 33 21.67 45.07 -12.22
C PRO A 33 21.29 43.60 -12.26
N VAL A 34 20.67 43.17 -13.36
CA VAL A 34 20.26 41.78 -13.61
C VAL A 34 21.45 40.82 -13.45
N GLN A 35 21.23 39.71 -12.77
CA GLN A 35 22.19 38.62 -12.58
C GLN A 35 21.74 37.36 -13.32
N GLU A 36 22.65 36.41 -13.48
CA GLU A 36 22.32 35.07 -13.97
C GLU A 36 21.34 34.38 -13.00
N GLY A 37 20.28 33.78 -13.53
CA GLY A 37 19.25 33.11 -12.73
C GLY A 37 18.17 34.02 -12.13
N ASP A 38 18.21 35.33 -12.40
CA ASP A 38 17.09 36.22 -12.13
C ASP A 38 15.92 35.91 -13.09
N LEU A 39 14.68 36.11 -12.64
CA LEU A 39 13.52 36.08 -13.52
C LEU A 39 13.31 37.46 -14.13
N PHE A 40 13.11 37.52 -15.44
CA PHE A 40 12.96 38.77 -16.16
C PHE A 40 11.60 38.82 -16.88
N LEU A 41 10.79 39.80 -16.49
CA LEU A 41 9.50 40.09 -17.11
C LEU A 41 9.67 41.16 -18.19
N LEU A 42 9.30 40.84 -19.42
CA LEU A 42 9.30 41.82 -20.51
C LEU A 42 8.06 42.71 -20.45
N THR A 43 8.22 44.03 -20.47
CA THR A 43 7.12 45.01 -20.48
C THR A 43 6.90 45.57 -21.89
N GLU A 44 5.77 46.25 -22.09
CA GLU A 44 5.45 46.85 -23.39
C GLU A 44 6.53 47.87 -23.81
N GLY A 45 6.88 47.88 -25.10
CA GLY A 45 7.94 48.75 -25.63
C GLY A 45 9.32 48.10 -25.75
N HIS A 46 9.48 46.84 -25.34
CA HIS A 46 10.76 46.16 -25.36
C HIS A 46 11.39 46.02 -26.76
N SER A 47 12.70 46.28 -26.86
CA SER A 47 13.46 46.11 -28.11
C SER A 47 13.91 44.66 -28.37
N VAL A 48 13.52 43.69 -27.55
CA VAL A 48 13.99 42.29 -27.64
C VAL A 48 13.19 41.52 -28.70
N VAL A 49 13.83 41.21 -29.83
CA VAL A 49 13.18 40.51 -30.95
C VAL A 49 12.87 39.06 -30.57
N GLY A 50 11.58 38.69 -30.67
CA GLY A 50 11.07 37.37 -30.31
C GLY A 50 10.88 37.15 -28.80
N GLY A 51 10.87 38.22 -28.01
CA GLY A 51 10.30 38.22 -26.66
C GLY A 51 8.81 38.58 -26.70
N ASP A 52 8.03 38.00 -25.81
CA ASP A 52 6.61 38.28 -25.66
C ASP A 52 6.38 39.26 -24.50
N THR A 53 5.62 40.32 -24.74
CA THR A 53 5.24 41.27 -23.68
C THR A 53 4.39 40.56 -22.62
N GLY A 54 4.71 40.78 -21.34
CA GLY A 54 4.07 40.11 -20.21
C GLY A 54 4.60 38.71 -19.90
N ALA A 55 5.60 38.22 -20.64
CA ALA A 55 6.20 36.91 -20.40
C ALA A 55 7.44 36.99 -19.50
N PHE A 56 7.64 35.91 -18.74
CA PHE A 56 8.82 35.72 -17.88
C PHE A 56 9.87 34.85 -18.57
N TYR A 57 11.13 35.21 -18.38
CA TYR A 57 12.30 34.49 -18.88
C TYR A 57 13.31 34.32 -17.77
N LEU A 58 14.02 33.18 -17.74
CA LEU A 58 15.16 32.98 -16.84
C LEU A 58 16.40 33.55 -17.50
N THR A 59 17.08 34.49 -16.86
CA THR A 59 18.29 35.11 -17.42
C THR A 59 19.46 34.15 -17.33
N VAL A 60 20.26 34.10 -18.39
CA VAL A 60 21.42 33.22 -18.50
C VAL A 60 22.65 34.04 -18.85
N LYS A 61 23.83 33.53 -18.51
CA LYS A 61 25.09 34.12 -18.91
C LYS A 61 25.50 33.56 -20.28
N ASP A 62 25.85 34.44 -21.22
CA ASP A 62 26.36 34.03 -22.52
C ASP A 62 27.87 33.74 -22.50
N LEU A 63 28.43 33.39 -23.67
CA LEU A 63 29.85 33.03 -23.80
C LEU A 63 30.80 34.21 -23.57
N ASP A 64 30.34 35.44 -23.81
CA ASP A 64 31.11 36.66 -23.57
C ASP A 64 30.99 37.15 -22.12
N GLY A 65 30.09 36.51 -21.35
CA GLY A 65 29.87 36.73 -19.93
C GLY A 65 28.78 37.76 -19.64
N ASP A 66 28.05 38.20 -20.66
CA ASP A 66 26.92 39.10 -20.53
C ASP A 66 25.67 38.35 -20.06
N ILE A 67 24.82 39.04 -19.30
CA ILE A 67 23.54 38.49 -18.84
C ILE A 67 22.48 38.75 -19.91
N VAL A 68 21.96 37.67 -20.48
CA VAL A 68 21.03 37.70 -21.60
C VAL A 68 19.68 37.07 -21.27
N ILE A 69 18.66 37.56 -21.96
CA ILE A 69 17.31 37.01 -22.00
C ILE A 69 17.27 36.03 -23.18
N PRO A 70 17.01 34.73 -22.95
CA PRO A 70 17.14 33.68 -23.96
C PRO A 70 15.98 33.66 -24.97
N THR A 71 15.75 34.76 -25.68
CA THR A 71 14.76 34.89 -26.77
C THR A 71 15.34 34.46 -28.12
N LYS A 72 14.53 34.52 -29.19
CA LYS A 72 14.94 34.10 -30.56
C LYS A 72 16.24 34.76 -31.04
N TYR A 73 16.48 36.02 -30.68
CA TYR A 73 17.67 36.77 -31.09
C TYR A 73 18.60 37.16 -29.92
N VAL A 74 18.33 36.66 -28.71
CA VAL A 74 19.11 36.90 -27.48
C VAL A 74 19.23 38.39 -27.14
N GLY A 75 18.48 38.87 -26.14
CA GLY A 75 18.53 40.27 -25.71
C GLY A 75 19.41 40.48 -24.48
N LEU A 76 20.21 41.56 -24.44
CA LEU A 76 20.98 41.93 -23.24
C LEU A 76 20.07 42.40 -22.11
N ALA A 77 19.96 41.62 -21.03
CA ALA A 77 18.99 41.84 -19.96
C ALA A 77 19.21 43.17 -19.23
N THR A 78 20.47 43.52 -18.95
CA THR A 78 20.85 44.79 -18.30
C THR A 78 20.52 46.02 -19.13
N THR A 79 20.56 45.93 -20.47
CA THR A 79 20.20 47.04 -21.35
C THR A 79 18.68 47.24 -21.37
N VAL A 80 17.93 46.14 -21.41
CA VAL A 80 16.46 46.14 -21.41
C VAL A 80 15.93 46.70 -20.08
N GLN A 81 16.53 46.29 -18.94
CA GLN A 81 16.18 46.81 -17.63
C GLN A 81 16.41 48.34 -17.54
N LYS A 82 17.56 48.83 -17.99
CA LYS A 82 17.91 50.27 -17.93
C LYS A 82 16.97 51.15 -18.77
N LYS A 83 16.38 50.60 -19.83
CA LYS A 83 15.41 51.33 -20.66
C LYS A 83 14.00 51.37 -20.06
N GLY A 84 13.74 50.60 -18.99
CA GLY A 84 12.39 50.42 -18.44
C GLY A 84 11.54 49.40 -19.21
N ASP A 85 12.16 48.67 -20.14
CA ASP A 85 11.52 47.70 -21.05
C ASP A 85 11.38 46.30 -20.41
N GLY A 86 11.68 46.17 -19.11
CA GLY A 86 11.46 44.95 -18.36
C GLY A 86 11.82 45.06 -16.89
N ILE A 87 11.32 44.10 -16.10
CA ILE A 87 11.44 44.07 -14.65
C ILE A 87 12.20 42.80 -14.25
N ALA A 88 13.24 42.96 -13.44
CA ALA A 88 14.00 41.84 -12.89
C ALA A 88 13.48 41.44 -11.51
N PHE A 89 13.41 40.14 -11.26
CA PHE A 89 13.08 39.54 -9.97
C PHE A 89 14.22 38.65 -9.53
N ARG A 90 14.80 38.97 -8.37
CA ARG A 90 15.90 38.22 -7.80
C ARG A 90 15.38 37.13 -6.88
N LYS A 91 15.96 35.93 -7.01
CA LYS A 91 15.65 34.81 -6.13
C LYS A 91 15.91 35.21 -4.68
N VAL A 92 14.91 35.08 -3.84
CA VAL A 92 15.08 35.24 -2.39
C VAL A 92 15.79 33.99 -1.90
N SER A 93 17.11 34.06 -1.78
CA SER A 93 17.84 33.11 -0.94
C SER A 93 17.26 33.22 0.46
N ALA A 94 16.76 32.11 1.02
CA ALA A 94 16.26 32.09 2.39
C ALA A 94 17.31 32.74 3.29
N SER A 95 17.07 33.97 3.73
CA SER A 95 17.93 34.64 4.69
C SER A 95 17.85 33.79 5.95
N GLN A 96 18.97 33.19 6.36
CA GLN A 96 19.01 32.54 7.66
C GLN A 96 18.59 33.57 8.71
N PRO A 97 17.71 33.20 9.66
CA PRO A 97 17.36 34.09 10.75
C PRO A 97 18.62 34.57 11.48
N THR A 98 18.60 35.81 11.96
CA THR A 98 19.74 36.42 12.66
C THR A 98 20.15 35.57 13.87
N LEU A 99 21.38 35.73 14.38
CA LEU A 99 21.79 35.01 15.58
C LEU A 99 20.85 35.33 16.74
N GLU A 100 20.37 36.56 16.85
CA GLU A 100 19.39 36.97 17.86
C GLU A 100 18.03 36.27 17.67
N ASP A 101 17.53 36.17 16.44
CA ASP A 101 16.26 35.47 16.15
C ASP A 101 16.38 33.96 16.40
N ARG A 102 17.54 33.37 16.07
CA ARG A 102 17.84 31.96 16.33
C ARG A 102 18.01 31.68 17.82
N VAL A 103 18.67 32.58 18.56
CA VAL A 103 18.80 32.45 20.01
C VAL A 103 17.44 32.60 20.68
N SER A 104 16.61 33.56 20.26
CA SER A 104 15.27 33.73 20.84
C SER A 104 14.34 32.55 20.53
N THR A 105 14.40 31.99 19.32
CA THR A 105 13.64 30.79 18.94
C THR A 105 14.17 29.58 19.69
N ASN A 106 15.48 29.38 19.73
CA ASN A 106 16.08 28.27 20.48
C ASN A 106 15.83 28.38 21.99
N GLU A 107 15.80 29.58 22.57
CA GLU A 107 15.47 29.77 23.99
C GLU A 107 14.03 29.36 24.29
N LYS A 108 13.08 29.74 23.43
CA LYS A 108 11.68 29.28 23.52
C LYS A 108 11.56 27.78 23.31
N ASP A 109 12.26 27.23 22.32
CA ASP A 109 12.27 25.80 22.05
C ASP A 109 12.92 25.03 23.21
N ILE A 110 13.98 25.56 23.83
CA ILE A 110 14.60 24.96 25.02
C ILE A 110 13.67 25.06 26.23
N GLU A 111 12.91 26.14 26.39
CA GLU A 111 11.93 26.27 27.47
C GLU A 111 10.74 25.32 27.27
N SER A 112 10.24 25.19 26.05
CA SER A 112 9.26 24.17 25.65
C SER A 112 9.81 22.77 25.89
N LEU A 113 11.00 22.46 25.40
CA LEU A 113 11.65 21.16 25.60
C LEU A 113 11.95 20.89 27.07
N LYS A 114 12.23 21.89 27.90
CA LYS A 114 12.38 21.71 29.35
C LYS A 114 11.04 21.42 30.01
N SER A 115 9.96 22.03 29.55
CA SER A 115 8.60 21.72 29.98
C SER A 115 8.22 20.30 29.57
N ASP A 116 8.40 19.95 28.28
CA ASP A 116 8.12 18.62 27.73
C ASP A 116 9.01 17.56 28.37
N VAL A 117 10.28 17.86 28.69
CA VAL A 117 11.17 16.96 29.43
C VAL A 117 10.81 16.89 30.91
N ALA A 118 10.24 17.93 31.52
CA ALA A 118 9.72 17.85 32.89
C ALA A 118 8.43 17.02 32.96
N GLU A 119 7.58 17.13 31.93
CA GLU A 119 6.38 16.31 31.74
C GLU A 119 6.79 14.84 31.45
N LEU A 120 7.75 14.62 30.54
CA LEU A 120 8.32 13.30 30.25
C LEU A 120 9.18 12.72 31.38
N LYS A 121 9.82 13.53 32.23
CA LYS A 121 10.48 13.05 33.46
C LYS A 121 9.48 12.76 34.57
N GLY A 122 8.29 13.36 34.53
CA GLY A 122 7.13 12.90 35.29
C GLY A 122 6.56 11.58 34.75
N GLU A 123 6.76 11.30 33.45
CA GLU A 123 6.28 10.08 32.78
C GLU A 123 7.32 8.96 32.62
N ALA A 124 8.61 9.20 32.91
CA ALA A 124 9.65 8.17 32.87
C ALA A 124 9.71 7.29 34.14
N GLU A 125 8.82 7.50 35.11
CA GLU A 125 8.62 6.64 36.30
C GLU A 125 7.30 5.83 36.23
N THR A 126 6.75 5.58 35.03
CA THR A 126 5.42 4.93 34.94
C THR A 126 5.43 3.41 35.05
N GLU A 127 6.60 2.74 35.07
CA GLU A 127 6.64 1.28 35.20
C GLU A 127 6.67 0.81 36.66
N TYR A 128 7.20 1.60 37.59
CA TYR A 128 7.38 1.23 38.99
C TYR A 128 7.02 2.37 39.93
N VAL A 129 6.02 2.18 40.78
CA VAL A 129 5.62 3.14 41.82
C VAL A 129 6.30 2.75 43.13
N ARG A 130 6.99 3.72 43.74
CA ARG A 130 7.58 3.54 45.07
C ARG A 130 6.48 3.38 46.12
N ILE A 131 6.59 2.34 46.93
CA ILE A 131 5.66 2.01 48.03
C ILE A 131 6.38 2.02 49.37
N ASP A 132 5.61 2.05 50.47
CA ASP A 132 6.17 1.93 51.81
C ASP A 132 6.74 0.53 52.04
N LYS A 133 7.86 0.42 52.79
CA LYS A 133 8.50 -0.87 53.11
C LYS A 133 7.54 -1.83 53.81
N SER A 134 6.64 -1.30 54.64
CA SER A 134 5.63 -2.10 55.36
C SER A 134 4.57 -2.72 54.45
N GLU A 135 4.45 -2.24 53.20
CA GLU A 135 3.54 -2.79 52.20
C GLU A 135 4.19 -3.80 51.26
N ALA A 136 5.47 -4.10 51.45
CA ALA A 136 6.22 -5.03 50.61
C ALA A 136 5.61 -6.44 50.66
N LYS A 137 5.51 -7.09 49.50
CA LYS A 137 5.08 -8.49 49.37
C LYS A 137 5.81 -9.18 48.22
N ALA A 138 5.70 -10.50 48.16
CA ALA A 138 6.22 -11.26 47.03
C ALA A 138 5.65 -10.74 45.70
N GLY A 139 6.52 -10.49 44.72
CA GLY A 139 6.20 -9.89 43.43
C GLY A 139 6.42 -8.37 43.33
N ASP A 140 6.63 -7.68 44.46
CA ASP A 140 7.17 -6.31 44.45
C ASP A 140 8.71 -6.36 44.25
N PHE A 141 9.37 -5.20 44.16
CA PHE A 141 10.80 -5.09 43.83
C PHE A 141 11.54 -4.23 44.86
N VAL A 142 12.79 -4.58 45.15
CA VAL A 142 13.73 -3.78 45.94
C VAL A 142 14.73 -3.11 45.01
N LYS A 143 15.08 -1.87 45.29
CA LYS A 143 16.18 -1.15 44.63
C LYS A 143 17.11 -0.55 45.67
N PHE A 144 18.40 -0.72 45.47
CA PHE A 144 19.44 -0.11 46.28
C PHE A 144 20.01 1.10 45.54
N ASP A 145 20.06 2.27 46.19
CA ASP A 145 20.71 3.45 45.61
C ASP A 145 22.23 3.30 45.58
N GLU A 146 22.79 2.62 46.57
CA GLU A 146 24.19 2.20 46.62
C GLU A 146 24.23 0.71 46.94
N ALA A 147 24.95 -0.06 46.14
CA ALA A 147 25.03 -1.52 46.31
C ALA A 147 25.81 -1.85 47.59
N PRO A 148 25.20 -2.55 48.56
CA PRO A 148 25.89 -2.87 49.81
C PRO A 148 26.99 -3.94 49.63
N TYR A 149 26.93 -4.71 48.53
CA TYR A 149 27.88 -5.77 48.20
C TYR A 149 28.12 -5.85 46.69
N GLU A 150 29.21 -6.51 46.30
CA GLU A 150 29.66 -6.67 44.91
C GLU A 150 28.74 -7.54 44.03
N TYR A 151 27.95 -8.42 44.66
CA TYR A 151 26.94 -9.25 44.01
C TYR A 151 25.59 -8.53 43.87
N LEU A 152 25.54 -7.23 44.20
CA LEU A 152 24.42 -6.34 43.96
C LEU A 152 24.86 -5.17 43.08
N THR A 153 23.94 -4.70 42.25
CA THR A 153 24.12 -3.60 41.32
C THR A 153 23.23 -2.44 41.75
N ALA A 154 23.86 -1.29 42.04
CA ALA A 154 23.16 -0.08 42.40
C ALA A 154 22.20 0.35 41.27
N GLY A 155 20.97 0.70 41.64
CA GLY A 155 19.93 1.10 40.70
C GLY A 155 19.18 -0.05 40.01
N LYS A 156 19.59 -1.31 40.18
CA LYS A 156 18.85 -2.48 39.66
C LYS A 156 17.65 -2.81 40.55
N PHE A 157 16.55 -3.24 39.92
CA PHE A 157 15.36 -3.74 40.60
C PHE A 157 15.47 -5.26 40.81
N TYR A 158 15.40 -5.67 42.07
CA TYR A 158 15.46 -7.05 42.51
C TYR A 158 14.08 -7.54 42.95
N GLY A 159 13.59 -8.62 42.34
CA GLY A 159 12.28 -9.17 42.67
C GLY A 159 12.24 -9.77 44.07
N ILE A 160 11.24 -9.36 44.86
CA ILE A 160 10.97 -9.96 46.17
C ILE A 160 10.26 -11.28 45.94
N TYR A 161 10.88 -12.41 46.32
CA TYR A 161 10.24 -13.72 46.19
C TYR A 161 9.50 -14.14 47.47
N ARG A 162 9.87 -13.59 48.63
CA ARG A 162 9.13 -13.70 49.90
C ARG A 162 9.47 -12.54 50.82
N VAL A 163 8.61 -12.32 51.81
CA VAL A 163 8.89 -11.47 52.97
C VAL A 163 8.95 -12.39 54.18
N ASP A 164 9.95 -12.23 55.03
CA ASP A 164 10.12 -13.09 56.21
C ASP A 164 9.18 -12.71 57.36
N ASP A 165 9.25 -13.46 58.47
CA ASP A 165 8.39 -13.25 59.64
C ASP A 165 8.66 -11.92 60.37
N CYS A 166 9.79 -11.26 60.09
CA CYS A 166 10.16 -9.94 60.61
C CYS A 166 9.68 -8.78 59.72
N GLY A 167 9.23 -9.09 58.49
CA GLY A 167 8.80 -8.10 57.51
C GLY A 167 9.88 -7.68 56.52
N ASP A 168 11.03 -8.36 56.51
CA ASP A 168 12.15 -8.03 55.64
C ASP A 168 12.04 -8.77 54.28
N PRO A 169 12.15 -8.03 53.15
CA PRO A 169 12.17 -8.63 51.82
C PRO A 169 13.34 -9.59 51.60
N ARG A 170 13.06 -10.69 50.89
CA ARG A 170 14.06 -11.64 50.40
C ARG A 170 14.13 -11.57 48.87
N ILE A 171 15.33 -11.41 48.34
CA ILE A 171 15.61 -11.25 46.90
C ILE A 171 16.66 -12.26 46.43
N GLN A 172 16.77 -12.46 45.12
CA GLN A 172 17.91 -13.13 44.50
C GLN A 172 18.94 -12.09 44.06
N ASP A 173 20.21 -12.31 44.34
CA ASP A 173 21.30 -11.41 43.92
C ASP A 173 21.66 -11.58 42.43
N ASP A 174 22.76 -10.95 41.99
CA ASP A 174 23.20 -11.03 40.59
C ASP A 174 23.69 -12.42 40.17
N GLU A 175 24.02 -13.29 41.14
CA GLU A 175 24.46 -14.68 40.94
C GLU A 175 23.32 -15.69 41.09
N GLY A 176 22.15 -15.23 41.58
CA GLY A 176 20.94 -16.03 41.79
C GLY A 176 20.83 -16.61 43.21
N ASP A 177 21.70 -16.19 44.13
CA ASP A 177 21.71 -16.64 45.52
C ASP A 177 20.73 -15.85 46.39
N ASP A 178 20.28 -16.47 47.47
CA ASP A 178 19.31 -15.92 48.41
C ASP A 178 19.92 -14.80 49.26
N PHE A 179 19.48 -13.55 49.06
CA PHE A 179 19.90 -12.40 49.85
C PHE A 179 18.84 -11.93 50.85
N ASP A 180 19.29 -11.57 52.06
CA ASP A 180 18.48 -10.99 53.12
C ASP A 180 18.66 -9.47 53.19
N THR A 181 17.57 -8.71 53.14
CA THR A 181 17.64 -7.25 53.17
C THR A 181 17.69 -6.67 54.59
N TYR A 182 17.65 -7.52 55.63
CA TYR A 182 17.73 -7.09 57.03
C TYR A 182 18.92 -6.17 57.30
N GLY A 183 18.64 -4.98 57.84
CA GLY A 183 19.66 -4.00 58.22
C GLY A 183 20.22 -3.13 57.09
N PHE A 184 19.67 -3.22 55.88
CA PHE A 184 20.08 -2.41 54.73
C PHE A 184 19.08 -1.31 54.37
N ASP A 185 19.63 -0.23 53.81
CA ASP A 185 18.83 0.86 53.24
C ASP A 185 18.50 0.56 51.78
N PHE A 186 17.20 0.48 51.50
CA PHE A 186 16.66 0.19 50.18
C PHE A 186 15.29 0.86 50.02
N GLU A 187 14.83 0.94 48.78
CA GLU A 187 13.50 1.38 48.43
C GLU A 187 12.69 0.22 47.84
N VAL A 188 11.39 0.20 48.13
CA VAL A 188 10.47 -0.81 47.60
C VAL A 188 9.61 -0.20 46.51
N TYR A 189 9.47 -0.94 45.43
CA TYR A 189 8.74 -0.54 44.25
C TYR A 189 7.73 -1.61 43.88
N ARG A 190 6.50 -1.18 43.64
CA ARG A 190 5.49 -2.00 43.00
C ARG A 190 5.52 -1.68 41.52
N LYS A 191 5.71 -2.70 40.68
CA LYS A 191 5.53 -2.52 39.25
C LYS A 191 4.09 -2.04 39.05
N VAL A 192 3.91 -0.84 38.49
CA VAL A 192 2.59 -0.38 38.06
C VAL A 192 2.22 -1.33 36.96
N SER A 193 1.37 -2.30 37.28
CA SER A 193 0.71 -3.01 36.23
C SER A 193 -0.15 -1.94 35.53
N ALA A 194 0.29 -1.47 34.36
CA ALA A 194 -0.53 -1.80 33.20
C ALA A 194 -0.84 -3.27 33.43
N ALA A 195 -2.05 -3.56 33.95
CA ALA A 195 -2.57 -4.92 33.99
C ALA A 195 -2.02 -5.52 32.71
N ASP A 196 -1.15 -6.56 32.80
CA ASP A 196 -0.60 -7.23 31.61
C ASP A 196 -1.69 -7.12 30.60
N PRO A 197 -1.56 -6.38 29.46
CA PRO A 197 -2.70 -6.15 28.61
C PRO A 197 -3.17 -7.55 28.32
N GLN A 198 -4.25 -7.96 28.97
CA GLN A 198 -4.70 -9.33 28.93
C GLN A 198 -5.07 -9.39 27.47
N PRO A 199 -4.25 -10.09 26.64
CA PRO A 199 -4.04 -9.73 25.25
C PRO A 199 -5.42 -9.53 24.69
N GLU A 200 -5.73 -8.27 24.33
CA GLU A 200 -7.11 -7.77 24.32
C GLU A 200 -8.02 -8.87 23.79
N ARG A 201 -8.85 -9.44 24.69
CA ARG A 201 -9.45 -10.76 24.47
C ARG A 201 -10.00 -10.81 23.06
N LEU A 202 -9.51 -11.76 22.27
CA LEU A 202 -9.82 -11.84 20.85
C LEU A 202 -11.34 -11.82 20.65
N LYS A 203 -11.80 -10.99 19.72
CA LYS A 203 -13.22 -10.75 19.47
C LYS A 203 -13.63 -11.43 18.16
N VAL A 204 -14.93 -11.66 17.99
CA VAL A 204 -15.48 -12.09 16.71
C VAL A 204 -15.10 -11.07 15.63
N GLY A 205 -14.50 -11.56 14.55
CA GLY A 205 -13.94 -10.74 13.47
C GLY A 205 -12.42 -10.61 13.50
N ASP A 206 -11.78 -10.87 14.64
CA ASP A 206 -10.32 -10.84 14.74
C ASP A 206 -9.67 -12.04 14.03
N TYR A 207 -8.44 -11.83 13.59
CA TYR A 207 -7.58 -12.89 13.05
C TYR A 207 -6.55 -13.31 14.10
N ALA A 208 -6.33 -14.62 14.20
CA ALA A 208 -5.42 -15.20 15.17
C ALA A 208 -4.52 -16.26 14.52
N LYS A 209 -3.28 -16.32 14.97
CA LYS A 209 -2.33 -17.37 14.68
C LYS A 209 -2.49 -18.52 15.65
N VAL A 210 -2.56 -19.73 15.13
CA VAL A 210 -2.63 -20.96 15.90
C VAL A 210 -1.26 -21.29 16.50
N VAL A 211 -1.18 -21.40 17.82
CA VAL A 211 0.04 -21.76 18.56
C VAL A 211 -0.08 -23.08 19.33
N GLY A 212 -1.31 -23.57 19.53
CA GLY A 212 -1.59 -24.82 20.22
C GLY A 212 -1.60 -26.06 19.32
N LYS A 213 -1.51 -27.24 19.93
CA LYS A 213 -1.50 -28.54 19.24
C LYS A 213 -2.82 -28.75 18.47
N ALA A 214 -2.70 -29.13 17.20
CA ALA A 214 -3.79 -29.20 16.22
C ALA A 214 -4.76 -30.38 16.40
N ILE A 215 -6.03 -30.16 16.01
CA ILE A 215 -6.96 -31.21 15.54
C ILE A 215 -7.10 -31.12 14.02
N THR A 216 -7.32 -29.92 13.45
CA THR A 216 -7.47 -29.70 12.00
C THR A 216 -6.55 -28.61 11.42
N ALA A 217 -6.50 -27.41 12.02
CA ALA A 217 -5.54 -26.35 11.63
C ALA A 217 -4.18 -26.53 12.31
N GLU A 218 -3.09 -26.45 11.52
CA GLU A 218 -1.72 -26.68 11.99
C GLU A 218 -1.17 -25.49 12.79
N THR A 219 -0.16 -25.76 13.62
CA THR A 219 0.55 -24.70 14.34
C THR A 219 1.20 -23.75 13.34
N GLY A 220 0.86 -22.47 13.43
CA GLY A 220 1.31 -21.42 12.53
C GLY A 220 0.22 -20.90 11.59
N ASP A 221 -0.88 -21.63 11.41
CA ASP A 221 -1.97 -21.20 10.55
C ASP A 221 -2.67 -19.94 11.10
N ILE A 222 -3.04 -19.04 10.20
CA ILE A 222 -3.90 -17.91 10.52
C ILE A 222 -5.36 -18.33 10.34
N VAL A 223 -6.21 -17.98 11.30
CA VAL A 223 -7.63 -18.29 11.30
C VAL A 223 -8.43 -17.06 11.70
N LYS A 224 -9.70 -17.01 11.28
CA LYS A 224 -10.63 -15.93 11.63
C LYS A 224 -11.56 -16.39 12.75
N ILE A 225 -11.77 -15.57 13.77
CA ILE A 225 -12.73 -15.87 14.83
C ILE A 225 -14.13 -15.50 14.35
N ILE A 226 -15.02 -16.49 14.27
CA ILE A 226 -16.38 -16.33 13.78
C ILE A 226 -17.42 -16.38 14.90
N GLN A 227 -17.09 -17.00 16.04
CA GLN A 227 -17.97 -17.05 17.20
C GLN A 227 -17.17 -17.08 18.50
N ASP A 228 -17.80 -16.55 19.53
CA ASP A 228 -17.30 -16.53 20.88
C ASP A 228 -18.42 -16.84 21.88
N THR A 229 -18.29 -17.92 22.66
CA THR A 229 -19.28 -18.34 23.66
C THR A 229 -18.91 -17.99 25.10
N GLY A 230 -17.67 -17.60 25.37
CA GLY A 230 -17.18 -17.36 26.74
C GLY A 230 -16.99 -18.62 27.60
N ASP A 231 -17.12 -19.82 27.03
CA ASP A 231 -16.92 -21.10 27.73
C ASP A 231 -15.43 -21.48 27.85
N GLN A 232 -15.14 -22.70 28.33
CA GLN A 232 -13.78 -23.26 28.44
C GLN A 232 -13.05 -23.36 27.08
N VAL A 233 -13.81 -23.53 25.99
CA VAL A 233 -13.31 -23.49 24.61
C VAL A 233 -14.14 -22.44 23.85
N PRO A 234 -13.85 -21.15 24.07
CA PRO A 234 -14.80 -20.10 23.75
C PRO A 234 -14.85 -19.76 22.26
N PHE A 235 -13.76 -19.96 21.51
CA PHE A 235 -13.63 -19.43 20.15
C PHE A 235 -13.93 -20.48 19.09
N MET A 236 -14.89 -20.20 18.20
CA MET A 236 -15.01 -20.91 16.94
C MET A 236 -14.21 -20.15 15.88
N VAL A 237 -13.28 -20.84 15.24
CA VAL A 237 -12.41 -20.28 14.22
C VAL A 237 -12.72 -20.89 12.86
N GLU A 238 -12.52 -20.11 11.81
CA GLU A 238 -12.68 -20.49 10.40
C GLU A 238 -11.32 -20.38 9.71
N THR A 239 -10.97 -21.38 8.90
CA THR A 239 -9.77 -21.34 8.05
C THR A 239 -9.86 -20.23 7.02
N MET A 240 -8.72 -19.70 6.56
CA MET A 240 -8.71 -18.56 5.61
C MET A 240 -9.35 -18.87 4.26
N ASP A 241 -9.48 -20.15 3.91
CA ASP A 241 -10.20 -20.59 2.71
C ASP A 241 -11.71 -20.78 2.92
N GLY A 242 -12.21 -20.62 4.16
CA GLY A 242 -13.62 -20.71 4.53
C GLY A 242 -14.20 -22.12 4.48
N LYS A 243 -13.37 -23.16 4.43
CA LYS A 243 -13.85 -24.55 4.28
C LYS A 243 -14.08 -25.27 5.60
N ASP A 244 -13.25 -24.98 6.61
CA ASP A 244 -13.25 -25.72 7.85
C ASP A 244 -13.42 -24.78 9.04
N THR A 245 -14.18 -25.26 10.04
CA THR A 245 -14.40 -24.55 11.31
C THR A 245 -14.01 -25.43 12.48
N GLU A 246 -13.36 -24.86 13.49
CA GLU A 246 -12.91 -25.60 14.67
C GLU A 246 -13.10 -24.79 15.95
N TRP A 247 -13.29 -25.47 17.08
CA TRP A 247 -13.34 -24.84 18.40
C TRP A 247 -11.95 -24.80 19.03
N ARG A 248 -11.54 -23.63 19.52
CA ARG A 248 -10.20 -23.38 20.05
C ARG A 248 -10.25 -22.61 21.38
N THR A 249 -9.25 -22.91 22.20
CA THR A 249 -9.04 -22.23 23.48
C THR A 249 -8.23 -20.98 23.28
N GLU A 250 -8.39 -19.99 24.15
CA GLU A 250 -7.60 -18.75 24.14
C GLU A 250 -6.10 -19.03 24.16
N ARG A 251 -5.66 -20.03 24.92
CA ARG A 251 -4.24 -20.43 25.02
C ARG A 251 -3.65 -21.01 23.72
N SER A 252 -4.51 -21.40 22.77
CA SER A 252 -4.10 -21.96 21.49
C SER A 252 -4.06 -20.94 20.35
N LEU A 253 -4.39 -19.68 20.64
CA LEU A 253 -4.50 -18.59 19.68
C LEU A 253 -3.69 -17.38 20.16
N VAL A 254 -3.02 -16.72 19.23
CA VAL A 254 -2.35 -15.43 19.45
C VAL A 254 -2.86 -14.47 18.40
N ARG A 255 -3.08 -13.19 18.75
CA ARG A 255 -3.49 -12.19 17.75
C ARG A 255 -2.50 -12.18 16.58
N ALA A 256 -3.01 -12.32 15.36
CA ALA A 256 -2.20 -12.25 14.16
C ALA A 256 -1.85 -10.78 13.84
N THR A 257 -0.66 -10.56 13.31
CA THR A 257 -0.27 -9.23 12.77
C THR A 257 -0.94 -8.98 11.43
N ASP A 258 -1.10 -7.71 11.04
CA ASP A 258 -1.71 -7.36 9.74
C ASP A 258 -0.93 -7.96 8.55
N GLU A 259 0.40 -8.07 8.68
CA GLU A 259 1.29 -8.71 7.69
C GLU A 259 0.97 -10.20 7.53
N GLU A 260 0.88 -10.95 8.65
CA GLU A 260 0.54 -12.39 8.63
C GLU A 260 -0.87 -12.62 8.07
N VAL A 261 -1.81 -11.73 8.39
CA VAL A 261 -3.18 -11.80 7.85
C VAL A 261 -3.20 -11.56 6.35
N ALA A 262 -2.42 -10.59 5.86
CA ALA A 262 -2.31 -10.29 4.43
C ALA A 262 -1.69 -11.47 3.68
N GLU A 263 -0.59 -12.04 4.19
CA GLU A 263 0.05 -13.22 3.59
C GLU A 263 -0.91 -14.42 3.57
N ALA A 264 -1.63 -14.67 4.66
CA ALA A 264 -2.56 -15.78 4.73
C ALA A 264 -3.77 -15.62 3.79
N LYS A 265 -4.28 -14.40 3.61
CA LYS A 265 -5.32 -14.11 2.60
C LYS A 265 -4.83 -14.37 1.18
N ASP A 266 -3.62 -13.91 0.88
CA ASP A 266 -3.00 -14.10 -0.44
C ASP A 266 -2.70 -15.60 -0.69
N ALA A 267 -2.17 -16.32 0.31
CA ALA A 267 -1.97 -17.77 0.24
C ALA A 267 -3.29 -18.52 0.03
N ALA A 268 -4.36 -18.17 0.75
CA ALA A 268 -5.68 -18.75 0.56
C ALA A 268 -6.26 -18.45 -0.83
N ALA A 269 -6.02 -17.26 -1.37
CA ALA A 269 -6.41 -16.91 -2.74
C ALA A 269 -5.64 -17.75 -3.78
N ARG A 270 -4.32 -17.91 -3.61
CA ARG A 270 -3.48 -18.76 -4.47
C ARG A 270 -3.85 -20.24 -4.40
N ALA A 271 -4.24 -20.75 -3.22
CA ALA A 271 -4.60 -22.15 -3.02
C ALA A 271 -5.80 -22.62 -3.87
N LYS A 272 -6.62 -21.69 -4.38
CA LYS A 272 -7.72 -21.98 -5.32
C LYS A 272 -7.21 -22.46 -6.68
N PHE A 273 -5.98 -22.11 -7.04
CA PHE A 273 -5.38 -22.36 -8.35
C PHE A 273 -4.47 -23.57 -8.30
N LYS A 274 -5.02 -24.77 -8.10
CA LYS A 274 -4.20 -25.99 -8.01
C LYS A 274 -3.40 -26.22 -9.30
N LYS A 275 -2.21 -26.82 -9.18
CA LYS A 275 -1.44 -27.28 -10.34
C LYS A 275 -2.30 -28.12 -11.29
N GLY A 276 -2.25 -27.81 -12.57
CA GLY A 276 -3.05 -28.42 -13.63
C GLY A 276 -4.43 -27.77 -13.84
N ALA A 277 -4.89 -26.90 -12.95
CA ALA A 277 -6.16 -26.19 -13.13
C ALA A 277 -6.12 -25.28 -14.36
N LYS A 278 -7.25 -25.21 -15.07
CA LYS A 278 -7.45 -24.27 -16.16
C LYS A 278 -7.93 -22.93 -15.61
N VAL A 279 -7.33 -21.85 -16.10
CA VAL A 279 -7.62 -20.49 -15.64
C VAL A 279 -7.78 -19.54 -16.82
N ARG A 280 -8.70 -18.59 -16.71
CA ARG A 280 -8.80 -17.48 -17.65
C ARG A 280 -7.94 -16.31 -17.16
N LEU A 281 -7.13 -15.74 -18.05
CA LEU A 281 -6.41 -14.50 -17.74
C LEU A 281 -7.34 -13.31 -17.94
N LYS A 282 -7.67 -12.56 -16.88
CA LYS A 282 -8.53 -11.37 -16.97
C LYS A 282 -7.77 -10.12 -17.38
N SER A 283 -6.54 -9.95 -16.90
CA SER A 283 -5.75 -8.72 -17.08
C SER A 283 -4.24 -8.98 -16.98
N GLY A 284 -3.44 -8.03 -17.48
CA GLY A 284 -1.98 -8.08 -17.42
C GLY A 284 -1.30 -8.76 -18.62
N GLY A 285 -2.06 -9.38 -19.53
CA GLY A 285 -1.53 -9.96 -20.76
C GLY A 285 -0.76 -8.96 -21.62
N GLY A 286 0.33 -9.42 -22.22
CA GLY A 286 1.20 -8.64 -23.12
C GLY A 286 2.26 -7.80 -22.40
N VAL A 287 2.18 -7.69 -21.08
CA VAL A 287 3.15 -6.95 -20.25
C VAL A 287 3.96 -7.96 -19.44
N TYR A 288 5.28 -7.76 -19.34
CA TYR A 288 6.12 -8.58 -18.45
C TYR A 288 5.57 -8.53 -17.01
N PRO A 289 5.38 -9.67 -16.30
CA PRO A 289 5.87 -11.02 -16.57
C PRO A 289 4.93 -11.96 -17.37
N LEU A 290 3.88 -11.42 -17.97
CA LEU A 290 2.89 -12.12 -18.81
C LEU A 290 3.08 -11.81 -20.30
N PHE A 291 4.35 -11.66 -20.73
CA PHE A 291 4.66 -11.42 -22.14
C PHE A 291 4.29 -12.65 -22.99
N GLY A 292 3.52 -12.45 -24.06
CA GLY A 292 2.99 -13.54 -24.88
C GLY A 292 1.74 -14.22 -24.31
N PHE A 293 1.19 -13.72 -23.20
CA PHE A 293 -0.14 -14.08 -22.70
C PHE A 293 -1.15 -13.01 -23.09
N GLU A 294 -2.38 -13.40 -23.41
CA GLU A 294 -3.45 -12.51 -23.86
C GLU A 294 -4.64 -12.63 -22.90
N ASN A 295 -5.28 -11.49 -22.61
CA ASN A 295 -6.47 -11.47 -21.77
C ASN A 295 -7.63 -12.18 -22.48
N GLY A 296 -8.46 -12.89 -21.73
CA GLY A 296 -9.58 -13.69 -22.20
C GLY A 296 -9.22 -15.11 -22.62
N LYS A 297 -7.93 -15.45 -22.76
CA LYS A 297 -7.48 -16.81 -23.08
C LYS A 297 -7.37 -17.70 -21.84
N VAL A 298 -7.42 -19.01 -22.09
CA VAL A 298 -7.28 -20.05 -21.08
C VAL A 298 -5.82 -20.51 -21.00
N TYR A 299 -5.33 -20.69 -19.78
CA TYR A 299 -4.00 -21.18 -19.47
C TYR A 299 -4.04 -22.28 -18.42
N SER A 300 -2.96 -23.05 -18.32
CA SER A 300 -2.80 -24.10 -17.29
C SER A 300 -1.92 -23.59 -16.16
N VAL A 301 -2.30 -23.87 -14.91
CA VAL A 301 -1.48 -23.53 -13.74
C VAL A 301 -0.36 -24.55 -13.58
N VAL A 302 0.88 -24.08 -13.48
CA VAL A 302 2.07 -24.91 -13.26
C VAL A 302 2.40 -25.01 -11.78
N ASP A 303 2.36 -23.87 -11.10
CA ASP A 303 2.71 -23.71 -9.69
C ASP A 303 1.91 -22.56 -9.10
N ASN A 304 1.32 -22.78 -7.94
CA ASN A 304 0.48 -21.81 -7.25
C ASN A 304 1.20 -21.10 -6.11
N ASP A 305 2.43 -21.50 -5.78
CA ASP A 305 3.27 -20.84 -4.77
C ASP A 305 4.66 -20.53 -5.31
N PHE A 306 4.72 -20.09 -6.58
CA PHE A 306 5.99 -19.83 -7.26
C PHE A 306 6.68 -18.59 -6.67
N LEU A 307 7.91 -18.77 -6.18
CA LEU A 307 8.74 -17.67 -5.69
C LEU A 307 9.26 -16.82 -6.86
N TRP A 308 8.70 -15.63 -7.01
CA TRP A 308 9.10 -14.63 -7.99
C TRP A 308 10.10 -13.64 -7.36
N GLY A 309 11.38 -13.78 -7.71
CA GLY A 309 12.44 -12.96 -7.13
C GLY A 309 12.88 -13.47 -5.76
N ILE A 310 12.84 -12.61 -4.74
CA ILE A 310 13.34 -12.94 -3.39
C ILE A 310 12.20 -13.20 -2.41
N THR A 311 11.09 -12.45 -2.50
CA THR A 311 10.01 -12.48 -1.50
C THR A 311 8.60 -12.58 -2.07
N GLU A 312 8.38 -12.30 -3.36
CA GLU A 312 7.02 -12.31 -3.93
C GLU A 312 6.61 -13.73 -4.30
N LYS A 313 5.39 -14.14 -3.93
CA LYS A 313 4.79 -15.40 -4.36
C LYS A 313 3.73 -15.13 -5.42
N LYS A 314 3.81 -15.81 -6.56
CA LYS A 314 2.89 -15.66 -7.70
C LYS A 314 2.41 -17.00 -8.20
N ILE A 315 1.38 -16.98 -9.04
CA ILE A 315 0.87 -18.15 -9.73
C ILE A 315 1.56 -18.23 -11.09
N GLN A 316 2.32 -19.30 -11.32
CA GLN A 316 2.94 -19.58 -12.60
C GLN A 316 1.93 -20.28 -13.51
N ILE A 317 1.72 -19.70 -14.69
CA ILE A 317 0.88 -20.25 -15.75
C ILE A 317 1.73 -20.55 -16.99
N GLU A 318 1.29 -21.51 -17.80
CA GLU A 318 1.97 -21.88 -19.04
C GLU A 318 1.10 -21.75 -20.28
N ASN A 319 1.77 -21.52 -21.41
CA ASN A 319 1.25 -21.60 -22.76
C ASN A 319 2.30 -22.26 -23.68
N ASP A 320 1.97 -22.43 -24.96
CA ASP A 320 2.87 -23.08 -25.93
C ASP A 320 4.22 -22.36 -26.13
N ARG A 321 4.29 -21.07 -25.75
CA ARG A 321 5.47 -20.21 -25.94
C ARG A 321 6.35 -20.12 -24.69
N GLY A 322 5.87 -20.55 -23.53
CA GLY A 322 6.62 -20.50 -22.27
C GLY A 322 5.74 -20.33 -21.03
N ARG A 323 6.34 -19.76 -19.99
CA ARG A 323 5.72 -19.57 -18.67
C ARG A 323 5.61 -18.10 -18.33
N GLY A 324 4.51 -17.74 -17.69
CA GLY A 324 4.21 -16.40 -17.19
C GLY A 324 3.82 -16.45 -15.72
N CYS A 325 3.82 -15.31 -15.04
CA CYS A 325 3.47 -15.23 -13.63
C CYS A 325 2.37 -14.20 -13.41
N ALA A 326 1.30 -14.60 -12.72
CA ALA A 326 0.13 -13.79 -12.46
C ALA A 326 -0.18 -13.75 -10.96
N THR A 327 -0.88 -12.71 -10.53
CA THR A 327 -1.49 -12.66 -9.20
C THR A 327 -2.86 -13.34 -9.20
N PRO A 328 -3.38 -13.79 -8.04
CA PRO A 328 -4.73 -14.36 -7.93
C PRO A 328 -5.82 -13.49 -8.57
N ASP A 329 -5.74 -12.17 -8.40
CA ASP A 329 -6.74 -11.23 -8.91
C ASP A 329 -6.75 -11.12 -10.44
N GLN A 330 -5.64 -11.44 -11.11
CA GLN A 330 -5.54 -11.45 -12.57
C GLN A 330 -6.15 -12.71 -13.18
N LEU A 331 -6.41 -13.74 -12.38
CA LEU A 331 -6.87 -15.03 -12.83
C LEU A 331 -8.32 -15.29 -12.41
N GLU A 332 -8.95 -16.18 -13.14
CA GLU A 332 -10.27 -16.72 -12.83
C GLU A 332 -10.19 -18.24 -13.00
N PRO A 333 -10.49 -19.02 -11.94
CA PRO A 333 -10.52 -20.47 -12.06
C PRO A 333 -11.68 -20.88 -12.96
N LEU A 334 -11.42 -21.80 -13.88
CA LEU A 334 -12.44 -22.35 -14.77
C LEU A 334 -12.63 -23.83 -14.45
N THR A 335 -13.87 -24.30 -14.62
CA THR A 335 -14.15 -25.73 -14.75
C THR A 335 -13.63 -26.26 -16.09
N GLU A 336 -13.47 -27.58 -16.21
CA GLU A 336 -13.05 -28.20 -17.47
C GLU A 336 -14.02 -27.92 -18.62
N GLU A 337 -15.32 -27.85 -18.32
CA GLU A 337 -16.38 -27.56 -19.29
C GLU A 337 -16.28 -26.12 -19.82
N GLU A 338 -16.16 -25.13 -18.92
CA GLU A 338 -15.99 -23.72 -19.29
C GLU A 338 -14.70 -23.49 -20.07
N ALA A 339 -13.60 -24.15 -19.69
CA ALA A 339 -12.33 -24.08 -20.40
C ALA A 339 -12.46 -24.63 -21.83
N ALA A 340 -13.10 -25.79 -22.00
CA ALA A 340 -13.33 -26.39 -23.31
C ALA A 340 -14.23 -25.53 -24.20
N GLU A 341 -15.24 -24.88 -23.62
CA GLU A 341 -16.09 -23.94 -24.36
C GLU A 341 -15.28 -22.72 -24.84
N ILE A 342 -14.51 -22.08 -23.97
CA ILE A 342 -13.67 -20.93 -24.35
C ILE A 342 -12.68 -21.31 -25.46
N GLU A 343 -12.05 -22.49 -25.37
CA GLU A 343 -11.12 -22.98 -26.40
C GLU A 343 -11.83 -23.20 -27.76
N LYS A 344 -13.05 -23.74 -27.77
CA LYS A 344 -13.85 -23.91 -29.01
C LYS A 344 -14.14 -22.57 -29.70
N TRP A 345 -14.62 -21.58 -28.96
CA TRP A 345 -14.91 -20.25 -29.50
C TRP A 345 -13.65 -19.51 -29.94
N ALA A 346 -12.55 -19.64 -29.18
CA ALA A 346 -11.27 -19.05 -29.54
C ALA A 346 -10.69 -19.65 -30.83
N ALA A 347 -10.90 -20.95 -31.09
CA ALA A 347 -10.44 -21.62 -32.32
C ALA A 347 -11.05 -21.03 -33.60
N ILE A 348 -12.27 -20.47 -33.50
CA ILE A 348 -12.95 -19.77 -34.60
C ILE A 348 -12.72 -18.25 -34.57
N GLY A 349 -11.87 -17.76 -33.66
CA GLY A 349 -11.53 -16.34 -33.54
C GLY A 349 -12.64 -15.47 -32.94
N ARG A 350 -13.52 -16.04 -32.10
CA ARG A 350 -14.66 -15.34 -31.49
C ARG A 350 -14.67 -15.48 -29.97
N LYS A 351 -15.40 -14.59 -29.28
CA LYS A 351 -15.67 -14.73 -27.83
C LYS A 351 -16.78 -15.76 -27.59
N VAL A 352 -16.81 -16.35 -26.39
CA VAL A 352 -17.90 -17.24 -25.98
C VAL A 352 -19.23 -16.51 -26.08
N GLY A 353 -20.19 -17.13 -26.78
CA GLY A 353 -21.52 -16.56 -27.03
C GLY A 353 -21.58 -15.50 -28.13
N GLU A 354 -20.49 -15.29 -28.90
CA GLU A 354 -20.46 -14.34 -30.01
C GLU A 354 -20.98 -14.96 -31.31
N TYR A 355 -22.31 -15.06 -31.40
CA TYR A 355 -22.99 -15.48 -32.62
C TYR A 355 -22.92 -14.39 -33.71
N LYS A 356 -23.00 -14.81 -34.98
CA LYS A 356 -23.08 -13.95 -36.16
C LYS A 356 -24.23 -14.40 -37.06
N VAL A 357 -24.77 -13.47 -37.84
CA VAL A 357 -25.76 -13.80 -38.86
C VAL A 357 -25.15 -14.78 -39.87
N GLY A 358 -25.87 -15.86 -40.14
CA GLY A 358 -25.42 -16.99 -40.94
C GLY A 358 -24.74 -18.11 -40.15
N ASP A 359 -24.65 -18.03 -38.82
CA ASP A 359 -24.24 -19.19 -38.02
C ASP A 359 -25.31 -20.28 -38.06
N ILE A 360 -24.88 -21.54 -38.01
CA ILE A 360 -25.76 -22.69 -37.80
C ILE A 360 -25.70 -23.08 -36.33
N VAL A 361 -26.86 -23.06 -35.67
CA VAL A 361 -27.02 -23.40 -34.27
C VAL A 361 -27.96 -24.59 -34.12
N GLN A 362 -27.85 -25.31 -33.01
CA GLN A 362 -28.74 -26.41 -32.66
C GLN A 362 -29.44 -26.11 -31.34
N TYR A 363 -30.75 -26.34 -31.28
CA TYR A 363 -31.48 -26.28 -30.02
C TYR A 363 -31.10 -27.43 -29.10
N LEU A 364 -30.90 -27.11 -27.82
CA LEU A 364 -30.57 -28.13 -26.82
C LEU A 364 -31.79 -29.00 -26.43
N TYR A 365 -33.01 -28.49 -26.62
CA TYR A 365 -34.24 -29.17 -26.19
C TYR A 365 -34.66 -30.29 -27.17
N ASP A 366 -34.79 -29.97 -28.45
CA ASP A 366 -35.31 -30.87 -29.49
C ASP A 366 -34.30 -31.19 -30.59
N ARG A 367 -33.07 -30.67 -30.47
CA ARG A 367 -31.98 -30.86 -31.43
C ARG A 367 -32.26 -30.26 -32.80
N GLU A 368 -33.24 -29.37 -32.95
CA GLU A 368 -33.52 -28.66 -34.22
C GLU A 368 -32.30 -27.83 -34.64
N ILE A 369 -31.90 -27.93 -35.90
CA ILE A 369 -30.81 -27.13 -36.48
C ILE A 369 -31.41 -25.92 -37.18
N CYS A 370 -30.97 -24.74 -36.76
CA CYS A 370 -31.48 -23.46 -37.25
C CYS A 370 -30.34 -22.55 -37.70
N GLU A 371 -30.66 -21.61 -38.58
CA GLU A 371 -29.75 -20.56 -39.02
C GLU A 371 -30.01 -19.27 -38.27
N VAL A 372 -28.96 -18.63 -37.78
CA VAL A 372 -29.02 -17.28 -37.22
C VAL A 372 -29.29 -16.30 -38.35
N VAL A 373 -30.41 -15.58 -38.28
CA VAL A 373 -30.82 -14.63 -39.32
C VAL A 373 -30.62 -13.18 -38.94
N ASP A 374 -30.57 -12.88 -37.64
CA ASP A 374 -30.44 -11.51 -37.12
C ASP A 374 -29.93 -11.55 -35.67
N ILE A 375 -29.30 -10.46 -35.23
CA ILE A 375 -28.83 -10.27 -33.86
C ILE A 375 -29.38 -8.94 -33.37
N THR A 376 -30.14 -8.97 -32.28
CA THR A 376 -30.73 -7.75 -31.74
C THR A 376 -29.66 -6.86 -31.09
N ASP A 377 -29.95 -5.57 -30.97
CA ASP A 377 -29.07 -4.60 -30.29
C ASP A 377 -28.79 -4.97 -28.82
N GLU A 378 -29.66 -5.80 -28.21
CA GLU A 378 -29.51 -6.34 -26.85
C GLU A 378 -28.72 -7.67 -26.80
N GLY A 379 -28.20 -8.15 -27.94
CA GLY A 379 -27.45 -9.40 -28.04
C GLY A 379 -28.31 -10.66 -28.14
N GLY A 380 -29.62 -10.52 -28.36
CA GLY A 380 -30.53 -11.63 -28.59
C GLY A 380 -30.32 -12.25 -29.97
N VAL A 381 -30.27 -13.58 -30.03
CA VAL A 381 -29.98 -14.31 -31.27
C VAL A 381 -31.31 -14.69 -31.92
N LYS A 382 -31.57 -14.21 -33.14
CA LYS A 382 -32.76 -14.62 -33.89
C LYS A 382 -32.42 -15.75 -34.84
N VAL A 383 -33.17 -16.84 -34.74
CA VAL A 383 -32.97 -18.04 -35.55
C VAL A 383 -34.18 -18.29 -36.43
N SER A 384 -33.96 -18.81 -37.63
CA SER A 384 -35.03 -19.29 -38.51
C SER A 384 -35.31 -20.75 -38.21
N THR A 385 -36.43 -20.99 -37.53
CA THR A 385 -36.97 -22.34 -37.25
C THR A 385 -37.81 -22.84 -38.43
N GLN A 386 -37.89 -24.15 -38.61
CA GLN A 386 -38.70 -24.76 -39.66
C GLN A 386 -40.20 -24.68 -39.37
N SER A 387 -40.57 -24.66 -38.09
CA SER A 387 -41.95 -24.78 -37.62
C SER A 387 -42.62 -23.44 -37.28
N CYS A 388 -41.85 -22.48 -36.74
CA CYS A 388 -42.37 -21.23 -36.18
C CYS A 388 -41.89 -19.97 -36.92
N GLY A 389 -41.03 -20.11 -37.93
CA GLY A 389 -40.41 -18.97 -38.62
C GLY A 389 -39.28 -18.35 -37.80
N THR A 390 -39.13 -17.03 -37.82
CA THR A 390 -38.06 -16.33 -37.11
C THR A 390 -38.43 -16.11 -35.64
N CYS A 391 -37.66 -16.71 -34.73
CA CYS A 391 -37.83 -16.59 -33.28
C CYS A 391 -36.60 -15.96 -32.63
N THR A 392 -36.79 -15.20 -31.55
CA THR A 392 -35.68 -14.67 -30.74
C THR A 392 -35.40 -15.63 -29.61
N GLU A 393 -34.18 -16.14 -29.56
CA GLU A 393 -33.81 -17.22 -28.66
C GLU A 393 -32.84 -16.79 -27.58
N ASN A 394 -32.93 -17.50 -26.45
CA ASN A 394 -31.95 -17.40 -25.39
C ASN A 394 -30.69 -18.16 -25.81
N GLN A 395 -29.53 -17.53 -25.70
CA GLN A 395 -28.23 -18.16 -25.99
C GLN A 395 -28.02 -19.44 -25.16
N ALA A 396 -28.59 -19.54 -23.96
CA ALA A 396 -28.52 -20.75 -23.13
C ALA A 396 -29.34 -21.94 -23.68
N SER A 397 -30.17 -21.73 -24.70
CA SER A 397 -31.02 -22.76 -25.31
C SER A 397 -30.48 -23.28 -26.64
N ILE A 398 -29.39 -22.71 -27.15
CA ILE A 398 -28.81 -23.01 -28.45
C ILE A 398 -27.30 -23.23 -28.37
N GLU A 399 -26.77 -24.18 -29.13
CA GLU A 399 -25.34 -24.43 -29.26
C GLU A 399 -24.86 -24.12 -30.69
N LEU A 400 -23.67 -23.51 -30.82
CA LEU A 400 -23.08 -23.27 -32.14
C LEU A 400 -22.61 -24.61 -32.75
N VAL A 401 -23.14 -24.95 -33.92
CA VAL A 401 -22.75 -26.15 -34.67
C VAL A 401 -21.71 -25.81 -35.72
N THR A 402 -21.98 -24.80 -36.55
CA THR A 402 -21.09 -24.37 -37.63
C THR A 402 -21.04 -22.84 -37.69
N PRO A 403 -19.87 -22.22 -37.50
CA PRO A 403 -19.73 -20.78 -37.68
C PRO A 403 -19.88 -20.39 -39.15
N VAL A 404 -20.41 -19.20 -39.43
CA VAL A 404 -20.62 -18.71 -40.79
C VAL A 404 -19.33 -18.70 -41.63
N GLU A 405 -18.17 -18.46 -41.01
CA GLU A 405 -16.88 -18.44 -41.70
C GLU A 405 -16.44 -19.83 -42.19
N ALA A 406 -16.99 -20.92 -41.63
CA ALA A 406 -16.72 -22.29 -42.06
C ALA A 406 -17.73 -22.80 -43.12
N ARG A 407 -18.78 -22.03 -43.42
CA ARG A 407 -19.82 -22.41 -44.36
C ARG A 407 -19.33 -22.30 -45.79
N PHE A 408 -19.42 -23.39 -46.54
CA PHE A 408 -19.06 -23.40 -47.96
C PHE A 408 -20.16 -22.81 -48.85
N ASP A 409 -21.41 -22.86 -48.40
CA ASP A 409 -22.60 -22.41 -49.14
C ASP A 409 -22.75 -20.88 -49.21
N ARG A 410 -21.89 -20.14 -48.50
CA ARG A 410 -21.86 -18.67 -48.48
C ARG A 410 -20.56 -18.06 -49.01
N LYS A 411 -19.69 -18.87 -49.64
CA LYS A 411 -18.38 -18.41 -50.16
C LYS A 411 -18.44 -17.56 -51.44
N ASP A 412 -19.63 -17.26 -51.96
CA ASP A 412 -19.83 -16.55 -53.23
C ASP A 412 -20.19 -15.05 -53.07
N ASP A 413 -20.14 -14.49 -51.84
CA ASP A 413 -20.40 -13.06 -51.57
C ASP A 413 -19.16 -12.32 -51.00
N GLU A 414 -17.96 -12.56 -51.55
CA GLU A 414 -16.80 -11.66 -51.39
C GLU A 414 -16.55 -10.76 -52.62
#